data_AF-A0A7S3S2V0-F1
#
_entry.id   AF-A0A7S3S2V0-F1
#
_cell.length_a   1.000
_cell.length_b   1.000
_cell.length_c   1.000
_cell.angle_alpha   90.00
_cell.angle_beta   90.00
_cell.angle_gamma   90.00
#
_symmetry.space_group_name_H-M   'P 1'
#
loop_
_entity.id
_entity.type
_entity.pdbx_description
1 polymer ?
#
loop_
_entity_poly.entity_id
_entity_poly.type
_entity_poly.pdbx_seq_one_letter_code
_entity_poly.pdbx_strand_id
1 'polypeptide(L)'
;MIRPGLLAVLSPITVGVTFRIIGSYRGRQLLGAEALAGFLMFATSTGILMALFFNNGGGAWDNAKKYIETGKYGGKGSEAHKASVTGDTVGDPCKDTAGPSIHILIKLLSTITLVLVPLFSGTGK
;
A
#
# COMPACT_ATOMS: atom_id res chain seq x y z
N MET A 1 4.28 5.37 12.97
CA MET A 1 2.85 5.06 12.81
C MET A 1 1.99 6.26 12.41
N ILE A 2 2.25 7.47 12.94
CA ILE A 2 1.45 8.68 12.62
C ILE A 2 1.56 9.09 11.14
N ARG A 3 2.79 9.20 10.60
CA ARG A 3 3.02 9.72 9.24
C ARG A 3 2.32 8.90 8.14
N PRO A 4 2.40 7.56 8.10
CA PRO A 4 1.70 6.76 7.09
C PRO A 4 0.17 6.85 7.22
N GLY A 5 -0.36 6.88 8.45
CA GLY A 5 -1.79 7.05 8.69
C GLY A 5 -2.29 8.41 8.20
N LEU A 6 -1.52 9.47 8.46
CA LEU A 6 -1.85 10.81 7.98
C LEU A 6 -1.85 10.89 6.45
N LEU A 7 -0.87 10.26 5.79
CA LEU A 7 -0.83 10.17 4.34
C LEU A 7 -2.09 9.48 3.78
N ALA A 8 -2.51 8.37 4.39
CA ALA A 8 -3.69 7.61 3.98
C ALA A 8 -4.98 8.44 4.05
N VAL A 9 -5.12 9.30 5.07
CA VAL A 9 -6.32 10.13 5.26
C VAL A 9 -6.26 11.39 4.39
N LEU A 10 -5.13 12.10 4.38
CA LEU A 10 -5.02 13.38 3.70
C LEU A 10 -4.93 13.26 2.18
N SER A 11 -4.39 12.16 1.64
CA SER A 11 -4.23 12.00 0.19
C SER A 11 -5.56 12.07 -0.60
N PRO A 12 -6.60 11.27 -0.31
CA PRO A 12 -7.86 11.38 -1.05
C PRO A 12 -8.55 12.73 -0.82
N ILE A 13 -8.46 13.32 0.39
CA ILE A 13 -9.04 14.63 0.66
C ILE A 13 -8.37 15.71 -0.19
N THR A 14 -7.04 15.71 -0.23
CA THR A 14 -6.25 16.69 -0.98
C THR A 14 -6.54 16.57 -2.48
N VAL A 15 -6.54 15.36 -3.03
CA VAL A 15 -6.87 15.13 -4.45
C VAL A 15 -8.30 15.56 -4.75
N GLY A 16 -9.28 15.10 -3.97
CA GLY A 16 -10.69 15.42 -4.18
C GLY A 16 -11.00 16.91 -4.14
N VAL A 17 -10.52 17.61 -3.11
CA VAL A 17 -10.75 19.06 -2.95
C VAL A 17 -10.04 19.86 -4.04
N THR A 18 -8.77 19.54 -4.34
CA THR A 18 -8.00 20.27 -5.36
C THR A 18 -8.64 20.14 -6.74
N PHE A 19 -9.03 18.93 -7.16
CA PHE A 19 -9.67 18.72 -8.45
C PHE A 19 -11.11 19.23 -8.50
N ARG A 20 -11.83 19.27 -7.37
CA ARG A 20 -13.12 19.98 -7.27
C ARG A 20 -12.97 21.48 -7.52
N ILE A 21 -11.99 22.12 -6.88
CA ILE A 21 -11.72 23.57 -7.04
C ILE A 21 -11.35 23.88 -8.49
N ILE A 22 -10.43 23.11 -9.08
CA ILE A 22 -10.04 23.24 -10.50
C ILE A 22 -11.25 23.01 -11.43
N GLY A 23 -12.09 22.02 -11.12
CA GLY A 23 -13.30 21.72 -11.85
C GLY A 23 -14.29 22.89 -11.85
N SER A 24 -14.45 23.56 -10.71
CA SER A 24 -15.28 24.75 -10.56
C SER A 24 -14.85 25.87 -11.52
N TYR A 25 -13.55 26.17 -11.60
CA TYR A 25 -13.03 27.20 -12.50
C TYR A 25 -13.14 26.85 -14.00
N ARG A 26 -13.22 25.55 -14.34
CA ARG A 26 -13.35 25.06 -15.72
C ARG A 26 -14.78 24.67 -16.12
N GLY A 27 -15.77 24.87 -15.25
CA GLY A 27 -17.16 24.46 -15.50
C GLY A 27 -17.40 22.95 -15.47
N ARG A 28 -16.47 22.15 -14.92
CA ARG A 28 -16.60 20.69 -14.77
C ARG A 28 -16.86 20.32 -13.31
N GLN A 29 -18.14 20.30 -12.93
CA GLN A 29 -18.56 20.12 -11.52
C GLN A 29 -18.22 18.74 -10.92
N LEU A 30 -18.02 17.71 -11.75
CA LEU A 30 -17.73 16.34 -11.30
C LEU A 30 -16.24 15.97 -11.33
N LEU A 31 -15.36 16.90 -11.72
CA LEU A 31 -13.93 16.62 -11.94
C LEU A 31 -13.25 16.04 -10.69
N GLY A 32 -13.65 16.47 -9.48
CA GLY A 32 -13.12 15.92 -8.23
C GLY A 32 -13.43 14.44 -8.04
N ALA A 33 -14.67 14.03 -8.33
CA ALA A 33 -15.09 12.63 -8.23
C ALA A 33 -14.43 11.75 -9.30
N GLU A 34 -14.31 12.23 -10.53
CA GLU A 34 -13.62 11.53 -11.63
C GLU A 34 -12.14 11.31 -11.31
N ALA A 35 -11.45 12.34 -10.81
CA ALA A 35 -10.05 12.25 -10.41
C ALA A 35 -9.85 11.25 -9.25
N LEU A 36 -10.76 11.23 -8.28
CA LEU A 36 -10.74 10.28 -7.18
C LEU A 36 -11.00 8.84 -7.62
N ALA A 37 -11.91 8.62 -8.57
CA ALA A 37 -12.14 7.31 -9.15
C ALA A 37 -10.88 6.76 -9.83
N GLY A 38 -10.18 7.60 -10.60
CA GLY A 38 -8.88 7.25 -11.19
C GLY A 38 -7.82 6.97 -10.12
N PHE A 39 -7.70 7.84 -9.11
CA PHE A 39 -6.78 7.68 -7.99
C PHE A 39 -6.99 6.34 -7.26
N LEU A 40 -8.24 6.00 -6.93
CA LEU A 40 -8.58 4.73 -6.28
C LEU A 40 -8.23 3.52 -7.15
N MET A 41 -8.51 3.58 -8.45
CA MET A 41 -8.22 2.50 -9.38
C MET A 41 -6.72 2.19 -9.42
N PHE A 42 -5.88 3.21 -9.65
CA PHE A 42 -4.44 3.03 -9.73
C PHE A 42 -3.80 2.71 -8.37
N ALA A 43 -4.23 3.34 -7.28
CA ALA A 43 -3.74 3.04 -5.94
C ALA A 43 -4.04 1.59 -5.54
N THR A 44 -5.20 1.07 -5.91
CA THR A 44 -5.59 -0.32 -5.63
C THR A 44 -4.78 -1.31 -6.46
N SER A 45 -4.70 -1.11 -7.78
CA SER A 45 -3.95 -2.01 -8.67
C SER A 45 -2.47 -2.08 -8.30
N THR A 46 -1.83 -0.93 -8.09
CA THR A 46 -0.40 -0.88 -7.71
C THR A 46 -0.17 -1.39 -6.29
N GLY A 47 -1.05 -1.04 -5.35
CA GLY A 47 -0.96 -1.48 -3.96
C GLY A 47 -1.07 -3.00 -3.81
N ILE A 48 -2.00 -3.66 -4.53
CA ILE A 48 -2.14 -5.12 -4.49
C ILE A 48 -0.85 -5.80 -4.98
N LEU A 49 -0.31 -5.35 -6.12
CA LEU A 49 0.93 -5.91 -6.67
C LEU A 49 2.09 -5.76 -5.70
N MET A 50 2.23 -4.58 -5.07
CA MET A 50 3.29 -4.30 -4.11
C MET A 50 3.15 -5.14 -2.83
N ALA A 51 1.94 -5.26 -2.30
CA ALA A 51 1.66 -6.05 -1.09
C ALA A 51 2.00 -7.53 -1.33
N LEU A 52 1.60 -8.08 -2.47
CA LEU A 52 1.94 -9.45 -2.85
C LEU A 52 3.44 -9.65 -2.99
N PHE A 53 4.14 -8.72 -3.65
CA PHE A 53 5.59 -8.78 -3.80
C PHE A 53 6.31 -8.83 -2.45
N PHE A 54 5.94 -7.95 -1.51
CA PHE A 54 6.56 -7.90 -0.18
C PHE A 54 6.25 -9.13 0.67
N ASN A 55 4.99 -9.58 0.69
CA ASN A 55 4.60 -10.76 1.45
C ASN A 55 5.31 -12.02 0.94
N ASN A 56 5.30 -12.22 -0.39
CA ASN A 56 5.88 -13.41 -0.99
C ASN A 56 7.41 -13.39 -0.96
N GLY A 57 8.03 -12.24 -1.25
CA GLY A 57 9.48 -12.10 -1.22
C GLY A 57 10.06 -12.31 0.17
N GLY A 58 9.49 -11.62 1.18
CA GLY A 58 9.93 -11.80 2.57
C GLY A 58 9.63 -13.21 3.11
N GLY A 59 8.47 -13.78 2.80
CA GLY A 59 8.13 -15.15 3.17
C GLY A 59 9.05 -16.19 2.52
N ALA A 60 9.47 -15.96 1.27
CA ALA A 60 10.42 -16.83 0.58
C ALA A 60 11.80 -16.81 1.25
N TRP A 61 12.30 -15.63 1.66
CA TRP A 61 13.57 -15.54 2.38
C TRP A 61 13.53 -16.21 3.75
N ASP A 62 12.45 -16.05 4.53
CA ASP A 62 12.28 -16.76 5.80
C ASP A 62 12.23 -18.27 5.63
N ASN A 63 11.47 -18.75 4.63
CA ASN A 63 11.35 -20.17 4.34
C ASN A 63 12.66 -20.76 3.83
N ALA A 64 13.44 -20.02 3.04
CA ALA A 64 14.77 -20.43 2.61
C ALA A 64 15.74 -20.56 3.80
N LYS A 65 15.73 -19.60 4.73
CA LYS A 65 16.50 -19.68 5.98
C LYS A 65 16.10 -20.91 6.79
N LYS A 66 14.80 -21.11 7.05
CA LYS A 66 14.28 -22.29 7.78
C LYS A 66 14.66 -23.61 7.08
N TYR A 67 14.65 -23.65 5.75
CA TYR A 67 15.05 -24.82 4.99
C TYR A 67 16.54 -25.16 5.19
N ILE A 68 17.43 -24.16 5.16
CA ILE A 68 18.85 -24.34 5.45
C ILE A 68 19.05 -24.80 6.91
N GLU A 69 18.26 -24.27 7.84
CA GLU A 69 18.29 -24.66 9.25
C GLU A 69 17.93 -26.14 9.50
N THR A 70 17.26 -26.81 8.55
CA THR A 70 17.01 -28.26 8.61
C THR A 70 18.25 -29.13 8.30
N GLY A 71 19.39 -28.52 7.99
CA GLY A 71 20.65 -29.21 7.67
C GLY A 71 20.98 -29.26 6.19
N LYS A 72 20.14 -28.66 5.33
CA LYS A 72 20.43 -28.50 3.90
C LYS A 72 21.45 -27.38 3.68
N TYR A 73 22.27 -27.51 2.64
CA TYR A 73 23.29 -26.52 2.27
C TYR A 73 24.26 -26.15 3.42
N GLY A 74 24.64 -27.13 4.25
CA GLY A 74 25.60 -26.94 5.34
C GLY A 74 24.98 -26.63 6.70
N GLY A 75 23.67 -26.41 6.79
CA GLY A 75 23.00 -26.27 8.08
C GLY A 75 23.32 -24.97 8.82
N LYS A 76 22.90 -24.90 10.10
CA LYS A 76 23.13 -23.73 10.95
C LYS A 76 24.62 -23.42 11.12
N GLY A 77 24.96 -22.14 11.02
CA GLY A 77 26.34 -21.64 11.15
C GLY A 77 27.17 -21.69 9.86
N SER A 78 26.67 -22.33 8.80
CA SER A 78 27.30 -22.30 7.47
C SER A 78 27.24 -20.90 6.84
N GLU A 79 28.07 -20.67 5.81
CA GLU A 79 28.00 -19.43 5.02
C GLU A 79 26.64 -19.23 4.35
N ALA A 80 26.00 -20.32 3.89
CA ALA A 80 24.65 -20.28 3.34
C ALA A 80 23.60 -19.87 4.40
N HIS A 81 23.78 -20.30 5.65
CA HIS A 81 22.91 -19.87 6.76
C HIS A 81 23.08 -18.39 7.06
N LYS A 82 24.31 -17.88 7.13
CA LYS A 82 24.56 -16.43 7.35
C LYS A 82 23.96 -15.56 6.22
N ALA A 83 24.10 -16.00 4.97
CA ALA A 83 23.52 -15.31 3.82
C ALA A 83 21.98 -15.30 3.88
N SER A 84 21.35 -16.43 4.22
CA SER A 84 19.90 -16.51 4.33
C SER A 84 19.32 -15.74 5.51
N VAL A 85 20.04 -15.65 6.64
CA VAL A 85 19.69 -14.75 7.75
C VAL A 85 19.68 -13.29 7.31
N THR A 86 20.65 -12.87 6.50
CA THR A 86 20.68 -11.51 5.93
C THR A 86 19.46 -11.26 5.03
N GLY A 87 19.12 -12.23 4.17
CA GLY A 87 17.92 -12.15 3.32
C GLY A 87 16.62 -12.04 4.14
N ASP A 88 16.47 -12.85 5.18
CA ASP A 88 15.29 -12.79 6.06
C ASP A 88 15.21 -11.47 6.83
N THR A 89 16.34 -10.93 7.29
CA THR A 89 16.40 -9.61 7.95
C THR A 89 15.90 -8.48 7.03
N VAL A 90 16.18 -8.58 5.72
CA VAL A 90 15.61 -7.66 4.71
C VAL A 90 14.13 -7.94 4.48
N GLY A 91 13.72 -9.20 4.53
CA GLY A 91 12.35 -9.66 4.32
C GLY A 91 11.36 -9.36 5.45
N ASP A 92 11.83 -9.29 6.71
CA ASP A 92 11.01 -9.03 7.89
C ASP A 92 10.18 -7.72 7.80
N PRO A 93 10.78 -6.54 7.53
CA PRO A 93 9.99 -5.32 7.38
C PRO A 93 9.04 -5.38 6.18
N CYS A 94 9.36 -6.15 5.14
CA CYS A 94 8.50 -6.33 3.98
C CYS A 94 7.26 -7.17 4.32
N LYS A 95 7.43 -8.38 4.89
CA LYS A 95 6.35 -9.34 5.13
C LYS A 95 5.51 -9.04 6.38
N ASP A 96 6.11 -8.45 7.42
CA ASP A 96 5.44 -8.27 8.72
C ASP A 96 4.94 -6.84 8.94
N THR A 97 5.49 -5.86 8.21
CA THR A 97 5.10 -4.45 8.38
C THR A 97 4.50 -3.86 7.12
N ALA A 98 5.28 -3.74 6.04
CA ALA A 98 4.87 -3.00 4.85
C ALA A 98 3.74 -3.71 4.08
N GLY A 99 3.90 -4.99 3.76
CA GLY A 99 2.94 -5.77 2.97
C GLY A 99 1.54 -5.82 3.60
N PRO A 100 1.39 -6.23 4.88
CA PRO A 100 0.10 -6.19 5.56
C PRO A 100 -0.49 -4.77 5.67
N SER A 101 0.35 -3.75 5.90
CA SER A 101 -0.10 -2.35 5.99
C SER A 101 -0.67 -1.82 4.68
N ILE A 102 -0.12 -2.23 3.52
CA ILE A 102 -0.63 -1.81 2.21
C ILE A 102 -2.05 -2.35 1.97
N HIS A 103 -2.38 -3.57 2.42
CA HIS A 103 -3.74 -4.08 2.33
C HIS A 103 -4.74 -3.24 3.13
N ILE A 104 -4.33 -2.75 4.30
CA ILE A 104 -5.16 -1.85 5.12
C ILE A 104 -5.27 -0.48 4.47
N LEU A 105 -4.18 0.05 3.92
CA LEU A 105 -4.15 1.33 3.21
C LEU A 105 -5.19 1.37 2.08
N ILE A 106 -5.22 0.35 1.23
CA ILE A 106 -6.16 0.28 0.10
C ILE A 106 -7.63 0.32 0.58
N LYS A 107 -7.94 -0.44 1.64
CA LYS A 107 -9.29 -0.45 2.22
C LYS A 107 -9.65 0.92 2.80
N LEU A 108 -8.74 1.55 3.54
CA LEU A 108 -8.97 2.87 4.12
C LEU A 108 -9.16 3.94 3.04
N LEU A 109 -8.35 3.94 1.98
CA LEU A 109 -8.51 4.85 0.85
C LEU A 109 -9.90 4.72 0.22
N SER A 110 -10.36 3.49 -0.02
CA SER A 110 -11.69 3.22 -0.56
C SER A 110 -12.80 3.69 0.38
N THR A 111 -12.72 3.39 1.67
CA THR A 111 -13.74 3.77 2.65
C THR A 111 -13.83 5.28 2.81
N ILE A 112 -12.70 5.97 2.98
CA ILE A 112 -12.66 7.43 3.15
C ILE A 112 -13.20 8.12 1.90
N THR A 113 -12.77 7.68 0.71
CA THR A 113 -13.22 8.27 -0.55
C THR A 113 -14.73 8.11 -0.72
N LEU A 114 -15.28 6.94 -0.41
CA LEU A 114 -16.71 6.67 -0.53
C LEU A 114 -17.55 7.48 0.47
N VAL A 115 -17.12 7.54 1.73
CA VAL A 115 -17.83 8.31 2.78
C VAL A 115 -17.84 9.81 2.47
N LEU A 116 -16.74 10.32 1.89
CA LEU A 116 -16.59 11.74 1.59
C LEU A 116 -17.01 12.13 0.17
N VAL A 117 -17.62 11.24 -0.63
CA VAL A 117 -18.12 11.58 -1.99
C VAL A 117 -18.92 12.89 -2.02
N PRO A 118 -19.88 13.15 -1.09
CA PRO A 118 -20.64 14.41 -1.11
C PRO A 118 -19.77 15.67 -0.97
N LEU A 119 -18.58 15.56 -0.37
CA LEU A 119 -17.64 16.68 -0.25
C LEU A 119 -16.97 17.02 -1.59
N PHE A 120 -16.89 16.04 -2.50
CA PHE A 120 -16.13 16.13 -3.75
C PHE A 120 -17.01 16.33 -4.99
N SER A 121 -18.22 15.77 -4.96
CA SER A 121 -19.24 16.01 -5.98
C SER A 121 -19.91 17.36 -5.70
N GLY A 122 -19.79 18.32 -6.62
CA GLY A 122 -20.37 19.67 -6.50
C GLY A 122 -21.90 19.73 -6.48
N THR A 123 -22.59 18.67 -6.09
CA THR A 123 -24.04 18.57 -5.96
C THR A 123 -24.50 19.25 -4.67
N GLY A 124 -24.50 20.58 -4.70
CA GLY A 124 -25.37 21.42 -3.90
C GLY A 124 -26.69 21.62 -4.63
N LYS A 125 -27.57 20.63 -4.53
CA LYS A 125 -29.03 20.79 -4.53
C LYS A 125 -29.55 20.02 -3.32
#